data_AF-A0A0J1FRD5-F1
#
_entry.id   AF-A0A0J1FRD5-F1
#
_cell.length_a   1.000
_cell.length_b   1.000
_cell.length_c   1.000
_cell.angle_alpha   90.00
_cell.angle_beta   90.00
_cell.angle_gamma   90.00
#
_symmetry.space_group_name_H-M   'P 1'
#
loop_
_entity.id
_entity.type
_entity.pdbx_description
1 polymer ?
#
loop_
_entity_poly.entity_id
_entity_poly.type
_entity_poly.pdbx_seq_one_letter_code
_entity_poly.pdbx_strand_id
1 'polypeptide(L)'
;MERKLRKVWWFVLFVLVVLAIWKLFLPHGTNAYLQKSAANREIIVYVAGAVEAPGLVHLAPDARLDDALKQVHLLPEANLESMNPAERLKDGQKITVPYKNLSASLNGGVGTSSTGGSTENGSVTKGAGVVSGSGGAVSAGGMSTGKVSAGSAEGKININTAGVTELDKLPGVGPALAGRIVQYRTEHGLFSQPEDLQNVSGIGAKTYEKMAAQVTVGP
;
A
#
# COMPACT_ATOMS: atom_id res chain seq x y z
N MET A 1 43.12 -53.38 37.95
CA MET A 1 43.02 -52.77 36.59
C MET A 1 42.52 -51.31 36.60
N GLU A 2 42.43 -50.66 37.75
CA GLU A 2 41.67 -49.41 37.93
C GLU A 2 42.42 -48.13 37.56
N ARG A 3 43.77 -48.15 37.54
CA ARG A 3 44.56 -46.99 37.10
C ARG A 3 44.40 -46.73 35.59
N LYS A 4 44.07 -47.75 34.80
CA LYS A 4 43.83 -47.61 33.36
C LYS A 4 42.45 -46.98 33.09
N LEU A 5 41.41 -47.32 33.86
CA LEU A 5 40.08 -46.71 33.76
C LEU A 5 40.09 -45.22 34.11
N ARG A 6 40.81 -44.82 35.17
CA ARG A 6 40.93 -43.39 35.53
C ARG A 6 41.63 -42.59 34.44
N LYS A 7 42.66 -43.15 33.78
CA LYS A 7 43.35 -42.50 32.65
C LYS A 7 42.47 -42.39 31.42
N VAL A 8 41.66 -43.40 31.12
CA VAL A 8 40.69 -43.36 30.02
C VAL A 8 39.63 -42.28 30.29
N TRP A 9 39.10 -42.22 31.52
CA TRP A 9 38.11 -41.20 31.88
C TRP A 9 38.69 -39.79 31.87
N TRP A 10 39.95 -39.61 32.29
CA TRP A 10 40.65 -38.33 32.20
C TRP A 10 40.96 -37.94 30.75
N PHE A 11 41.23 -38.90 29.87
CA PHE A 11 41.37 -38.65 28.42
C PHE A 11 40.06 -38.21 27.79
N VAL A 12 38.94 -38.84 28.14
CA VAL A 12 37.60 -38.45 27.67
C VAL A 12 37.23 -37.05 28.17
N LEU A 13 37.51 -36.73 29.44
CA LEU A 13 37.29 -35.40 29.99
C LEU A 13 38.16 -34.35 29.28
N PHE A 14 39.44 -34.66 29.03
CA PHE A 14 40.35 -33.77 28.30
C PHE A 14 39.87 -33.53 26.86
N VAL A 15 39.42 -34.57 26.15
CA VAL A 15 38.86 -34.43 24.80
C VAL A 15 37.58 -33.59 24.82
N LEU A 16 36.69 -33.76 25.80
CA LEU A 16 35.49 -32.92 25.93
C LEU A 16 35.82 -31.45 26.25
N VAL A 17 36.82 -31.20 27.09
CA VAL A 17 37.30 -29.84 27.41
C VAL A 17 37.98 -29.22 26.20
N VAL A 18 38.80 -29.96 25.46
CA VAL A 18 39.40 -29.48 24.21
C VAL A 18 38.32 -29.21 23.17
N LEU A 19 37.31 -30.07 23.00
CA LEU A 19 36.16 -29.81 22.12
C LEU A 19 35.35 -28.59 22.55
N ALA A 20 35.17 -28.36 23.86
CA ALA A 20 34.49 -27.18 24.38
C ALA A 20 35.30 -25.90 24.17
N ILE A 21 36.63 -25.94 24.35
CA ILE A 21 37.53 -24.82 24.07
C ILE A 21 37.64 -24.59 22.55
N TRP A 22 37.64 -25.63 21.73
CA TRP A 22 37.57 -25.52 20.28
C TRP A 22 36.24 -24.91 19.85
N LYS A 23 35.12 -25.24 20.52
CA LYS A 23 33.82 -24.58 20.32
C LYS A 23 33.82 -23.12 20.77
N LEU A 24 34.61 -22.78 21.79
CA LEU A 24 34.78 -21.42 22.32
C LEU A 24 35.75 -20.56 21.48
N PHE A 25 36.66 -21.21 20.74
CA PHE A 25 37.66 -20.62 19.85
C PHE A 25 37.39 -20.95 18.38
N LEU A 26 36.16 -21.33 18.04
CA LEU A 26 35.67 -21.12 16.68
C LEU A 26 35.65 -19.61 16.50
N PRO A 27 36.43 -19.03 15.57
CA PRO A 27 36.15 -17.68 15.12
C PRO A 27 34.72 -17.72 14.59
N HIS A 28 33.77 -17.15 15.34
CA HIS A 28 32.56 -16.68 14.71
C HIS A 28 33.09 -15.76 13.61
N GLY A 29 32.92 -16.19 12.36
CA GLY A 29 33.07 -15.31 11.22
C GLY A 29 32.02 -14.21 11.33
N THR A 30 32.22 -13.29 12.27
CA THR A 30 31.68 -11.94 12.28
C THR A 30 32.37 -11.24 11.13
N ASN A 31 31.85 -11.44 9.92
CA ASN A 31 31.96 -10.61 8.71
C ASN A 31 31.54 -11.45 7.47
N ALA A 32 30.32 -11.99 7.49
CA ALA A 32 29.61 -12.41 6.26
C ALA A 32 28.08 -12.19 6.38
N TYR A 33 27.62 -11.40 7.35
CA TYR A 33 26.19 -11.16 7.61
C TYR A 33 25.66 -9.83 7.05
N LEU A 34 26.46 -9.04 6.34
CA LEU A 34 26.00 -7.77 5.73
C LEU A 34 25.88 -7.81 4.20
N GLN A 35 26.21 -8.94 3.55
CA GLN A 35 25.94 -9.12 2.12
C GLN A 35 24.87 -10.20 1.85
N LYS A 36 24.75 -11.23 2.70
CA LYS A 36 23.70 -12.28 2.59
C LYS A 36 22.44 -12.00 3.42
N SER A 37 22.40 -10.90 4.18
CA SER A 37 21.23 -10.52 5.00
C SER A 37 20.27 -9.59 4.27
N ALA A 38 20.69 -8.84 3.24
CA ALA A 38 19.78 -7.95 2.49
C ALA A 38 19.14 -8.66 1.28
N ALA A 39 19.85 -9.59 0.64
CA ALA A 39 19.36 -10.36 -0.50
C ALA A 39 18.42 -11.52 -0.13
N ASN A 40 18.18 -11.76 1.16
CA ASN A 40 17.34 -12.86 1.66
C ASN A 40 16.44 -12.39 2.81
N ARG A 41 15.96 -11.14 2.78
CA ARG A 41 14.86 -10.72 3.67
C ARG A 41 13.58 -11.02 2.93
N GLU A 42 12.85 -12.03 3.39
CA GLU A 42 11.45 -12.14 2.96
C GLU A 42 10.69 -10.91 3.45
N ILE A 43 9.84 -10.37 2.60
CA ILE A 43 8.90 -9.30 2.96
C ILE A 43 7.53 -9.93 3.16
N ILE A 44 6.81 -9.41 4.14
CA ILE A 44 5.44 -9.85 4.45
C ILE A 44 4.49 -8.76 3.99
N VAL A 45 3.56 -9.13 3.12
CA VAL A 45 2.50 -8.22 2.64
C VAL A 45 1.13 -8.77 3.01
N TYR A 46 0.17 -7.88 3.24
CA TYR A 46 -1.21 -8.26 3.52
C TYR A 46 -2.07 -8.07 2.27
N VAL A 47 -2.66 -9.14 1.75
CA VAL A 47 -3.53 -9.12 0.56
C VAL A 47 -4.99 -9.23 0.98
N ALA A 48 -5.83 -8.30 0.54
CA ALA A 48 -7.26 -8.25 0.84
C ALA A 48 -8.09 -7.73 -0.35
N GLY A 49 -9.42 -7.83 -0.25
CA GLY A 49 -10.36 -7.38 -1.28
C GLY A 49 -10.95 -8.54 -2.05
N ALA A 50 -10.93 -8.47 -3.39
CA ALA A 50 -11.45 -9.51 -4.29
C ALA A 50 -10.53 -10.76 -4.36
N VAL A 51 -10.25 -11.37 -3.21
CA VAL A 51 -9.48 -12.61 -3.05
C VAL A 51 -10.28 -13.58 -2.19
N GLU A 52 -10.19 -14.89 -2.45
CA GLU A 52 -10.95 -15.91 -1.73
C GLU A 52 -10.53 -16.01 -0.26
N ALA A 53 -9.24 -15.88 0.00
CA ALA A 53 -8.64 -15.97 1.33
C ALA A 53 -7.71 -14.78 1.57
N PRO A 54 -8.23 -13.66 2.13
CA PRO A 54 -7.40 -12.54 2.56
C PRO A 54 -6.39 -12.98 3.63
N GLY A 55 -5.16 -12.50 3.56
CA GLY A 55 -4.11 -12.97 4.46
C GLY A 55 -2.74 -12.36 4.22
N LEU A 56 -1.78 -12.82 5.03
CA LEU A 56 -0.37 -12.45 4.96
C LEU A 56 0.36 -13.36 3.99
N VAL A 57 1.23 -12.78 3.16
CA VAL A 57 1.93 -13.45 2.06
C VAL A 57 3.42 -13.14 2.16
N HIS A 58 4.27 -14.16 2.01
CA HIS A 58 5.71 -14.08 2.17
C HIS A 58 6.41 -14.07 0.80
N LEU A 59 7.17 -13.02 0.53
CA LEU A 59 7.74 -12.76 -0.79
C LEU A 59 9.22 -12.38 -0.71
N ALA A 60 9.91 -12.43 -1.85
CA ALA A 60 11.27 -11.90 -1.97
C ALA A 60 11.31 -10.37 -1.76
N PRO A 61 12.44 -9.79 -1.31
CA PRO A 61 12.52 -8.37 -0.98
C PRO A 61 12.35 -7.40 -2.16
N ASP A 62 12.47 -7.91 -3.37
CA ASP A 62 12.28 -7.21 -4.64
C ASP A 62 11.03 -7.69 -5.40
N ALA A 63 10.18 -8.48 -4.75
CA ALA A 63 8.96 -9.01 -5.32
C ALA A 63 8.01 -7.91 -5.79
N ARG A 64 7.28 -8.23 -6.85
CA ARG A 64 6.27 -7.36 -7.45
C ARG A 64 4.87 -7.78 -7.05
N LEU A 65 3.91 -6.91 -7.30
CA LEU A 65 2.49 -7.20 -7.09
C LEU A 65 2.06 -8.52 -7.73
N ASP A 66 2.50 -8.80 -8.95
CA ASP A 66 2.21 -10.05 -9.67
C ASP A 66 2.70 -11.30 -8.91
N ASP A 67 3.84 -11.22 -8.23
CA ASP A 67 4.38 -12.34 -7.44
C ASP A 67 3.51 -12.62 -6.21
N ALA A 68 2.96 -11.58 -5.58
CA ALA A 68 1.99 -11.71 -4.50
C ALA A 68 0.67 -12.33 -4.99
N LEU A 69 0.18 -11.88 -6.14
CA LEU A 69 -1.09 -12.32 -6.72
C LEU A 69 -1.06 -13.80 -7.11
N LYS A 70 0.10 -14.34 -7.50
CA LYS A 70 0.28 -15.78 -7.78
C LYS A 70 0.19 -16.67 -6.54
N GLN A 71 0.49 -16.13 -5.35
CA GLN A 71 0.46 -16.88 -4.10
C GLN A 71 -0.93 -16.88 -3.43
N VAL A 72 -1.88 -16.08 -3.94
CA VAL A 72 -3.25 -15.99 -3.42
C VAL A 72 -4.26 -16.46 -4.46
N HIS A 73 -5.44 -16.89 -4.00
CA HIS A 73 -6.55 -17.21 -4.90
C HIS A 73 -7.40 -15.96 -5.13
N LEU A 74 -7.46 -15.53 -6.39
CA LEU A 74 -8.25 -14.37 -6.84
C LEU A 74 -9.68 -14.79 -7.17
N LEU A 75 -10.64 -13.95 -6.80
CA LEU A 75 -12.03 -14.16 -7.19
C LEU A 75 -12.23 -13.83 -8.69
N PRO A 76 -13.20 -14.44 -9.39
CA PRO A 76 -13.47 -14.15 -10.81
C PRO A 76 -13.91 -12.70 -11.05
N GLU A 77 -14.51 -12.08 -10.03
CA GLU A 77 -14.82 -10.66 -9.97
C GLU A 77 -13.63 -9.77 -9.57
N ALA A 78 -12.39 -10.25 -9.48
CA ALA A 78 -11.22 -9.40 -9.17
C ALA A 78 -10.80 -8.53 -10.37
N ASN A 79 -10.74 -7.21 -10.20
CA ASN A 79 -10.31 -6.29 -11.23
C ASN A 79 -8.79 -6.02 -11.15
N LEU A 80 -8.03 -6.72 -11.98
CA LEU A 80 -6.59 -6.53 -12.09
C LEU A 80 -6.20 -5.40 -13.06
N GLU A 81 -7.08 -4.99 -13.97
CA GLU A 81 -6.78 -4.00 -15.02
C GLU A 81 -6.50 -2.61 -14.44
N SER A 82 -7.12 -2.29 -13.30
CA SER A 82 -6.87 -1.04 -12.57
C SER A 82 -5.60 -1.05 -11.71
N MET A 83 -4.90 -2.19 -11.60
CA MET A 83 -3.69 -2.34 -10.80
C MET A 83 -2.45 -2.38 -11.68
N ASN A 84 -1.28 -2.04 -11.11
CA ASN A 84 0.01 -2.17 -11.79
C ASN A 84 0.71 -3.47 -11.35
N PRO A 85 0.71 -4.56 -12.15
CA PRO A 85 1.32 -5.83 -11.75
C PRO A 85 2.83 -5.74 -11.49
N ALA A 86 3.49 -4.74 -12.09
CA ALA A 86 4.93 -4.52 -11.97
C ALA A 86 5.33 -3.67 -10.75
N GLU A 87 4.36 -3.22 -9.95
CA GLU A 87 4.63 -2.43 -8.75
C GLU A 87 5.50 -3.21 -7.76
N ARG A 88 6.57 -2.57 -7.27
CA ARG A 88 7.45 -3.16 -6.26
C ARG A 88 6.79 -3.13 -4.90
N LEU A 89 6.82 -4.26 -4.22
CA LEU A 89 6.27 -4.41 -2.90
C LEU A 89 7.30 -4.06 -1.82
N LYS A 90 6.79 -3.57 -0.70
CA LYS A 90 7.56 -3.28 0.50
C LYS A 90 7.07 -4.15 1.64
N ASP A 91 7.95 -4.42 2.60
CA ASP A 91 7.56 -5.10 3.84
C ASP A 91 6.45 -4.34 4.57
N GLY A 92 5.46 -5.08 5.07
CA GLY A 92 4.26 -4.56 5.71
C GLY A 92 3.26 -3.89 4.76
N GLN A 93 3.46 -3.94 3.43
CA GLN A 93 2.54 -3.32 2.49
C GLN A 93 1.19 -4.05 2.46
N LYS A 94 0.10 -3.27 2.48
CA LYS A 94 -1.26 -3.77 2.25
C LYS A 94 -1.65 -3.61 0.79
N ILE A 95 -2.02 -4.71 0.16
CA ILE A 95 -2.53 -4.80 -1.20
C ILE A 95 -4.05 -4.98 -1.12
N THR A 96 -4.79 -4.08 -1.76
CA THR A 96 -6.25 -4.20 -1.88
C THR A 96 -6.61 -4.46 -3.33
N VAL A 97 -7.12 -5.66 -3.61
CA VAL A 97 -7.59 -6.07 -4.94
C VAL A 97 -9.02 -5.56 -5.12
N PRO A 98 -9.30 -4.64 -6.07
CA PRO A 98 -10.64 -4.11 -6.27
C PRO A 98 -11.55 -5.14 -6.95
N TYR A 99 -12.86 -4.99 -6.76
CA TYR A 99 -13.87 -5.78 -7.45
C TYR A 99 -14.19 -5.18 -8.83
N LYS A 100 -14.45 -6.03 -9.82
CA LYS A 100 -15.04 -5.69 -11.11
C LYS A 100 -16.41 -5.12 -10.84
N ASN A 101 -16.67 -3.94 -11.35
CA ASN A 101 -17.99 -3.34 -11.40
C ASN A 101 -18.84 -4.06 -12.46
N LEU A 102 -19.51 -5.14 -12.07
CA LEU A 102 -20.44 -5.89 -12.93
C LEU A 102 -21.61 -5.03 -13.47
N SER A 103 -21.83 -3.82 -12.93
CA SER A 103 -22.83 -2.87 -13.43
C SER A 103 -22.58 -2.37 -14.86
N ALA A 104 -21.35 -2.46 -15.39
CA ALA A 104 -21.05 -2.06 -16.77
C ALA A 104 -21.43 -3.12 -17.81
N SER A 105 -21.52 -4.40 -17.42
CA SER A 105 -21.76 -5.50 -18.38
C SER A 105 -23.25 -5.81 -18.60
N LEU A 106 -24.16 -5.23 -17.83
CA LEU A 106 -25.60 -5.43 -17.98
C LEU A 106 -26.25 -4.52 -19.04
N ASN A 107 -25.47 -3.66 -19.71
CA ASN A 107 -25.95 -2.82 -20.82
C ASN A 107 -25.46 -3.31 -22.20
N GLY A 108 -25.01 -4.56 -22.30
CA GLY A 108 -24.63 -5.25 -23.54
C GLY A 108 -25.82 -5.96 -24.21
N GLY A 109 -26.97 -5.29 -24.30
CA GLY A 109 -28.14 -5.78 -25.01
C GLY A 109 -28.21 -5.24 -26.43
N VAL A 110 -28.09 -6.15 -27.41
CA VAL A 110 -28.45 -5.98 -28.83
C VAL A 110 -27.45 -5.20 -29.69
N GLY A 111 -26.35 -5.87 -30.06
CA GLY A 111 -25.62 -5.60 -31.29
C GLY A 111 -26.18 -6.48 -32.40
N THR A 112 -27.15 -5.95 -33.15
CA THR A 112 -27.68 -6.53 -34.38
C THR A 112 -26.55 -6.74 -35.38
N SER A 113 -26.41 -7.99 -35.83
CA SER A 113 -25.64 -8.40 -36.99
C SER A 113 -26.06 -7.62 -38.25
N SER A 114 -25.18 -6.76 -38.76
CA SER A 114 -25.26 -6.25 -40.13
C SER A 114 -24.13 -6.85 -40.97
N THR A 115 -24.53 -7.87 -41.73
CA THR A 115 -23.85 -8.41 -42.91
C THR A 115 -24.03 -7.44 -44.08
N GLY A 116 -22.94 -7.20 -44.84
CA GLY A 116 -22.90 -6.52 -46.15
C GLY A 116 -21.58 -5.76 -46.31
N GLY A 117 -20.55 -6.26 -47.00
CA GLY A 117 -20.32 -6.12 -48.47
C GLY A 117 -19.91 -4.68 -48.81
N SER A 118 -18.81 -4.31 -49.47
CA SER A 118 -17.96 -4.96 -50.47
C SER A 118 -16.74 -4.04 -50.78
N THR A 119 -15.56 -4.66 -50.96
CA THR A 119 -14.49 -4.46 -51.98
C THR A 119 -13.93 -3.07 -52.39
N GLU A 120 -12.59 -3.08 -52.60
CA GLU A 120 -11.73 -2.23 -53.49
C GLU A 120 -11.22 -0.87 -52.97
N ASN A 121 -9.99 -0.38 -53.24
CA ASN A 121 -8.68 -0.88 -53.65
C ASN A 121 -7.72 0.35 -53.57
N GLY A 122 -6.42 0.16 -53.34
CA GLY A 122 -5.40 1.09 -53.86
C GLY A 122 -4.50 1.86 -52.88
N SER A 123 -3.22 1.45 -52.90
CA SER A 123 -2.03 2.31 -53.04
C SER A 123 -1.30 2.84 -51.79
N VAL A 124 -0.18 2.16 -51.49
CA VAL A 124 1.16 2.69 -51.13
C VAL A 124 1.33 4.21 -51.25
N THR A 125 1.99 4.91 -50.31
CA THR A 125 3.47 5.03 -50.24
C THR A 125 4.05 5.42 -48.87
N LYS A 126 5.31 4.99 -48.72
CA LYS A 126 6.36 5.26 -47.71
C LYS A 126 6.86 6.71 -47.73
N GLY A 127 7.21 7.29 -46.57
CA GLY A 127 8.07 8.50 -46.54
C GLY A 127 8.17 9.28 -45.23
N ALA A 128 9.28 9.07 -44.50
CA ALA A 128 10.09 10.00 -43.69
C ALA A 128 9.53 11.33 -43.14
N GLY A 129 9.71 11.50 -41.81
CA GLY A 129 10.38 12.66 -41.21
C GLY A 129 9.51 13.80 -40.66
N VAL A 130 10.06 14.43 -39.60
CA VAL A 130 9.72 15.73 -38.95
C VAL A 130 8.50 15.72 -38.00
N VAL A 131 8.42 16.44 -36.88
CA VAL A 131 9.32 17.12 -35.93
C VAL A 131 8.39 17.60 -34.79
N SER A 132 8.90 17.61 -33.56
CA SER A 132 8.56 18.49 -32.42
C SER A 132 7.20 19.21 -32.40
N GLY A 133 6.35 18.85 -31.42
CA GLY A 133 5.17 19.60 -31.03
C GLY A 133 5.30 20.15 -29.61
N SER A 134 5.61 21.44 -29.50
CA SER A 134 5.42 22.27 -28.31
C SER A 134 4.45 23.40 -28.66
N GLY A 135 3.47 23.67 -27.79
CA GLY A 135 2.62 24.86 -27.88
C GLY A 135 1.13 24.52 -27.76
N GLY A 136 0.58 24.76 -26.58
CA GLY A 136 -0.82 24.47 -26.25
C GLY A 136 -1.84 25.46 -26.82
N ALA A 137 -3.11 25.05 -26.70
CA ALA A 137 -4.27 25.93 -26.68
C ALA A 137 -5.42 25.23 -25.93
N VAL A 138 -5.74 25.80 -24.77
CA VAL A 138 -7.06 25.99 -24.15
C VAL A 138 -8.28 25.27 -24.75
N SER A 139 -9.05 24.61 -23.88
CA SER A 139 -10.52 24.58 -23.98
C SER A 139 -11.13 24.46 -22.59
N ALA A 140 -11.96 25.46 -22.28
CA ALA A 140 -12.72 25.63 -21.06
C ALA A 140 -14.13 25.03 -21.21
N GLY A 141 -14.73 24.67 -20.07
CA GLY A 141 -16.15 24.31 -19.90
C GLY A 141 -16.37 22.79 -19.94
N GLY A 142 -16.71 22.07 -18.87
CA GLY A 142 -17.42 22.44 -17.65
C GLY A 142 -18.86 21.93 -17.73
N MET A 143 -19.16 20.83 -17.00
CA MET A 143 -20.37 20.56 -16.20
C MET A 143 -20.39 19.04 -15.88
N SER A 144 -20.01 18.58 -14.68
CA SER A 144 -20.77 18.60 -13.42
C SER A 144 -22.08 17.79 -13.46
N THR A 145 -22.00 16.53 -13.05
CA THR A 145 -23.00 15.82 -12.25
C THR A 145 -22.18 14.85 -11.37
N GLY A 146 -22.03 14.99 -10.06
CA GLY A 146 -23.05 15.23 -9.04
C GLY A 146 -23.06 14.01 -8.11
N LYS A 147 -22.06 13.87 -7.24
CA LYS A 147 -22.18 12.98 -6.07
C LYS A 147 -22.38 13.85 -4.83
N VAL A 148 -23.67 14.05 -4.55
CA VAL A 148 -24.26 14.42 -3.27
C VAL A 148 -23.40 13.88 -2.11
N SER A 149 -22.79 14.77 -1.33
CA SER A 149 -23.39 15.38 -0.14
C SER A 149 -23.99 14.33 0.80
N ALA A 150 -23.13 13.70 1.60
CA ALA A 150 -23.48 13.46 2.99
C ALA A 150 -23.16 14.77 3.71
N GLY A 151 -24.12 15.69 3.69
CA GLY A 151 -23.98 17.01 4.29
C GLY A 151 -23.59 16.89 5.76
N SER A 152 -22.44 17.47 6.11
CA SER A 152 -22.34 18.14 7.40
C SER A 152 -23.39 19.23 7.38
N ALA A 153 -24.51 18.97 8.04
CA ALA A 153 -25.47 20.01 8.37
C ALA A 153 -24.66 21.16 9.00
N GLU A 154 -24.80 22.39 8.47
CA GLU A 154 -24.15 23.64 8.92
C GLU A 154 -22.83 24.10 8.25
N GLY A 155 -22.29 23.44 7.23
CA GLY A 155 -21.11 23.96 6.52
C GLY A 155 -19.79 23.91 7.33
N LYS A 156 -19.83 23.25 8.49
CA LYS A 156 -18.65 22.87 9.28
C LYS A 156 -18.05 21.57 8.72
N ILE A 157 -16.75 21.40 8.88
CA ILE A 157 -15.99 20.21 8.49
C ILE A 157 -16.05 19.21 9.63
N ASN A 158 -16.58 18.02 9.36
CA ASN A 158 -16.61 16.94 10.35
C ASN A 158 -15.23 16.28 10.46
N ILE A 159 -14.58 16.38 11.63
CA ILE A 159 -13.21 15.89 11.87
C ILE A 159 -13.11 14.35 11.76
N ASN A 160 -14.18 13.64 12.14
CA ASN A 160 -14.23 12.18 12.16
C ASN A 160 -14.38 11.58 10.76
N THR A 161 -15.04 12.29 9.84
CA THR A 161 -15.31 11.80 8.49
C THR A 161 -14.49 12.49 7.41
N ALA A 162 -13.97 13.69 7.67
CA ALA A 162 -13.24 14.48 6.68
C ALA A 162 -11.97 13.77 6.19
N GLY A 163 -11.71 13.94 4.90
CA GLY A 163 -10.44 13.55 4.27
C GLY A 163 -9.33 14.58 4.53
N VAL A 164 -8.10 14.21 4.18
CA VAL A 164 -6.92 15.09 4.32
C VAL A 164 -7.12 16.42 3.58
N THR A 165 -7.71 16.40 2.38
CA THR A 165 -7.97 17.58 1.56
C THR A 165 -9.08 18.48 2.09
N GLU A 166 -9.98 17.96 2.93
CA GLU A 166 -11.02 18.74 3.58
C GLU A 166 -10.49 19.38 4.86
N LEU A 167 -9.72 18.62 5.65
CA LEU A 167 -9.05 19.12 6.85
C LEU A 167 -8.02 20.21 6.53
N ASP A 168 -7.34 20.13 5.38
CA ASP A 168 -6.40 21.15 4.88
C ASP A 168 -7.06 22.51 4.57
N LYS A 169 -8.38 22.56 4.41
CA LYS A 169 -9.11 23.82 4.21
C LYS A 169 -9.26 24.63 5.50
N LEU A 170 -8.97 24.02 6.66
CA LEU A 170 -9.10 24.67 7.95
C LEU A 170 -7.94 25.66 8.18
N PRO A 171 -8.22 26.86 8.69
CA PRO A 171 -7.18 27.86 8.92
C PRO A 171 -6.16 27.37 9.95
N GLY A 172 -4.89 27.27 9.54
CA GLY A 172 -3.81 26.77 10.40
C GLY A 172 -3.61 25.25 10.36
N VAL A 173 -4.40 24.51 9.58
CA VAL A 173 -4.17 23.11 9.25
C VAL A 173 -3.60 23.04 7.84
N GLY A 174 -2.36 22.56 7.71
CA GLY A 174 -1.77 22.22 6.42
C GLY A 174 -1.80 20.72 6.14
N PRO A 175 -1.28 20.24 4.98
CA PRO A 175 -1.37 18.84 4.59
C PRO A 175 -0.71 17.88 5.59
N ALA A 176 0.42 18.30 6.17
CA ALA A 176 1.13 17.54 7.20
C ALA A 176 0.35 17.44 8.54
N LEU A 177 -0.51 18.41 8.81
CA LEU A 177 -1.28 18.50 10.05
C LEU A 177 -2.62 17.77 9.89
N ALA A 178 -3.27 17.94 8.73
CA ALA A 178 -4.41 17.14 8.30
C ALA A 178 -4.11 15.63 8.32
N GLY A 179 -2.94 15.23 7.79
CA GLY A 179 -2.49 13.84 7.86
C GLY A 179 -2.35 13.31 9.29
N ARG A 180 -1.83 14.13 10.21
CA ARG A 180 -1.71 13.77 11.63
C ARG A 180 -3.07 13.60 12.31
N ILE A 181 -4.08 14.41 11.97
CA ILE A 181 -5.45 14.24 12.49
C ILE A 181 -6.02 12.89 12.05
N VAL A 182 -5.86 12.52 10.78
CA VAL A 182 -6.31 11.22 10.25
C VAL A 182 -5.56 10.06 10.90
N GLN A 183 -4.25 10.21 11.11
CA GLN A 183 -3.45 9.22 11.82
C GLN A 183 -3.91 9.05 13.26
N TYR A 184 -4.11 10.16 13.98
CA TYR A 184 -4.54 10.17 15.37
C TYR A 184 -5.88 9.44 15.54
N ARG A 185 -6.87 9.68 14.67
CA ARG A 185 -8.16 8.96 14.75
C ARG A 185 -8.06 7.46 14.42
N THR A 186 -7.03 7.07 13.67
CA THR A 186 -6.77 5.66 13.33
C THR A 186 -6.13 4.93 14.52
N GLU A 187 -5.28 5.61 15.28
CA GLU A 187 -4.55 5.05 16.42
C GLU A 187 -5.33 5.12 17.74
N HIS A 188 -6.02 6.24 17.99
CA HIS A 188 -6.70 6.52 19.26
C HIS A 188 -8.23 6.40 19.17
N GLY A 189 -8.78 6.21 17.97
CA GLY A 189 -10.22 6.19 17.73
C GLY A 189 -10.79 7.58 17.40
N LEU A 190 -12.10 7.63 17.17
CA LEU A 190 -12.80 8.85 16.76
C LEU A 190 -12.77 9.93 17.87
N PHE A 191 -12.77 11.19 17.46
CA PHE A 191 -12.87 12.34 18.36
C PHE A 191 -14.28 12.43 18.92
N SER A 192 -14.40 12.57 20.24
CA SER A 192 -15.70 12.69 20.92
C SER A 192 -16.20 14.13 20.93
N GLN A 193 -15.27 15.08 20.96
CA GLN A 193 -15.54 16.52 20.93
C GLN A 193 -14.52 17.24 20.05
N PRO A 194 -14.85 18.41 19.46
CA PRO A 194 -13.93 19.15 18.61
C PRO A 194 -12.62 19.54 19.33
N GLU A 195 -12.67 19.77 20.64
CA GLU A 195 -11.53 20.14 21.48
C GLU A 195 -10.45 19.06 21.53
N ASP A 196 -10.80 17.80 21.30
CA ASP A 196 -9.88 16.67 21.33
C ASP A 196 -8.80 16.76 20.24
N LEU A 197 -8.99 17.63 19.24
CA LEU A 197 -7.97 17.98 18.26
C LEU A 197 -6.68 18.48 18.93
N GLN A 198 -6.75 19.07 20.13
CA GLN A 198 -5.56 19.54 20.85
C GLN A 198 -4.63 18.40 21.31
N ASN A 199 -5.11 17.16 21.34
CA ASN A 199 -4.27 15.99 21.63
C ASN A 199 -3.41 15.58 20.43
N VAL A 200 -3.73 16.09 19.23
CA VAL A 200 -2.93 15.85 18.03
C VAL A 200 -1.68 16.69 18.10
N SER A 201 -0.52 16.04 18.07
CA SER A 201 0.79 16.71 18.05
C SER A 201 0.83 17.78 16.97
N GLY A 202 1.08 19.04 17.36
CA GLY A 202 1.11 20.22 16.49
C GLY A 202 -0.15 21.08 16.48
N ILE A 203 -1.24 20.64 17.11
CA ILE A 203 -2.44 21.45 17.35
C ILE A 203 -2.39 21.97 18.77
N GLY A 204 -1.89 23.19 18.94
CA GLY A 204 -2.01 23.91 20.21
C GLY A 204 -3.31 24.72 20.29
N ALA A 205 -3.62 25.25 21.47
CA ALA A 205 -4.77 26.13 21.71
C ALA A 205 -4.92 27.24 20.64
N LYS A 206 -3.82 27.93 20.28
CA LYS A 206 -3.82 28.99 19.26
C LYS A 206 -4.20 28.52 17.85
N THR A 207 -3.88 27.27 17.51
CA THR A 207 -4.21 26.68 16.22
C THR A 207 -5.66 26.25 16.24
N TYR A 208 -6.09 25.58 17.32
CA TYR A 208 -7.48 25.16 17.52
C TYR A 208 -8.46 26.35 17.49
N GLU A 209 -8.18 27.44 18.21
CA GLU A 209 -9.03 28.64 18.24
C GLU A 209 -9.36 29.19 16.85
N LYS A 210 -8.43 29.10 15.90
CA LYS A 210 -8.62 29.60 14.53
C LYS A 210 -9.60 28.73 13.74
N MET A 211 -9.64 27.43 14.01
CA MET A 211 -10.46 26.46 13.26
C MET A 211 -11.70 25.99 14.02
N ALA A 212 -11.81 26.27 15.33
CA ALA A 212 -12.90 25.82 16.21
C ALA A 212 -14.29 26.15 15.66
N ALA A 213 -14.45 27.31 15.02
CA ALA A 213 -15.72 27.73 14.41
C ALA A 213 -16.13 26.91 13.17
N GLN A 214 -15.18 26.24 12.53
CA GLN A 214 -15.37 25.50 11.27
C GLN A 214 -15.32 23.98 11.45
N VAL A 215 -15.11 23.47 12.66
CA VAL A 215 -15.03 22.03 12.92
C VAL A 215 -16.25 21.52 13.67
N THR A 216 -16.59 20.26 13.43
CA THR A 216 -17.62 19.51 14.17
C THR A 216 -17.22 18.05 14.27
N VAL A 217 -17.81 17.31 15.20
CA VAL A 217 -17.63 15.84 15.32
C VAL A 217 -18.78 15.04 14.71
N GLY A 218 -19.88 15.71 14.35
CA GLY A 218 -21.14 15.07 13.91
C GLY A 218 -21.82 14.27 15.03
N PRO A 219 -23.09 13.87 14.85
CA PRO A 219 -23.74 12.91 15.75
C PRO A 219 -23.20 11.49 15.58
#